data_AF-A0A0G0W689-F1
#
_entry.id   AF-A0A0G0W689-F1
#
_cell.length_a   1.000
_cell.length_b   1.000
_cell.length_c   1.000
_cell.angle_alpha   90.00
_cell.angle_beta   90.00
_cell.angle_gamma   90.00
#
_symmetry.space_group_name_H-M   'P 1'
#
loop_
_entity.id
_entity.type
_entity.pdbx_description
1 polymer ?
#
loop_
_entity_poly.entity_id
_entity_poly.type
_entity_poly.pdbx_seq_one_letter_code
_entity_poly.pdbx_strand_id
1 'polypeptide(L)'
;MRDSNWDPDFQVSAKRAEWFLDKEIDTQVDGVLAVDLNIASEMLRVTGPVFLADYNLNITSDNLYQETQAEAQNEFFPGSRKKASFLTALSRNLIDEIEKLGEKQKLLVLGLLLKGFDERHIQTFLHEEVPQNAISSLGWGGEVITPTCGEGCYADLVGLVEANLGVNKANYFVSRNIDLMV
;
A
#
# COMPACT_ATOMS: atom_id res chain seq x y z
N MET A 1 -12.77 5.32 7.59
CA MET A 1 -11.75 4.77 6.66
C MET A 1 -10.79 3.72 7.26
N ARG A 2 -10.34 3.81 8.52
CA ARG A 2 -9.23 2.94 9.03
C ARG A 2 -9.49 1.43 8.96
N ASP A 3 -10.75 1.03 8.97
CA ASP A 3 -11.19 -0.37 8.96
C ASP A 3 -11.64 -0.85 7.57
N SER A 4 -11.31 -0.11 6.50
CA SER A 4 -11.64 -0.52 5.13
C SER A 4 -10.80 -1.69 4.63
N ASN A 5 -9.58 -1.86 5.16
CA ASN A 5 -8.59 -2.83 4.71
C ASN A 5 -8.64 -4.16 5.50
N TRP A 6 -9.85 -4.66 5.78
CA TRP A 6 -10.03 -5.89 6.57
C TRP A 6 -9.99 -7.17 5.73
N ASP A 7 -10.46 -7.10 4.50
CA ASP A 7 -10.58 -8.28 3.64
C ASP A 7 -9.21 -8.57 2.98
N PRO A 8 -8.77 -9.84 2.92
CA PRO A 8 -7.56 -10.18 2.17
C PRO A 8 -7.71 -9.96 0.66
N ASP A 9 -8.94 -9.88 0.15
CA ASP A 9 -9.22 -9.51 -1.23
C ASP A 9 -9.27 -7.99 -1.36
N PHE A 10 -8.31 -7.43 -2.09
CA PHE A 10 -8.21 -5.98 -2.22
C PHE A 10 -9.39 -5.36 -2.96
N GLN A 11 -10.05 -6.06 -3.88
CA GLN A 11 -11.22 -5.53 -4.58
C GLN A 11 -12.38 -5.31 -3.60
N VAL A 12 -12.53 -6.20 -2.61
CA VAL A 12 -13.52 -6.05 -1.54
C VAL A 12 -13.15 -4.88 -0.63
N SER A 13 -11.87 -4.78 -0.23
CA SER A 13 -11.39 -3.70 0.62
C SER A 13 -11.38 -2.32 -0.05
N ALA A 14 -11.11 -2.25 -1.35
CA ALA A 14 -11.16 -1.03 -2.15
C ALA A 14 -12.59 -0.47 -2.21
N LYS A 15 -13.57 -1.30 -2.60
CA LYS A 15 -15.00 -0.92 -2.59
C LYS A 15 -15.46 -0.47 -1.20
N ARG A 16 -14.96 -1.11 -0.15
CA ARG A 16 -15.23 -0.71 1.24
C ARG A 16 -14.64 0.67 1.55
N ALA A 17 -13.44 0.97 1.07
CA ALA A 17 -12.79 2.25 1.25
C ALA A 17 -13.58 3.39 0.55
N GLU A 18 -14.01 3.17 -0.69
CA GLU A 18 -14.86 4.11 -1.42
C GLU A 18 -16.18 4.36 -0.70
N TRP A 19 -16.83 3.29 -0.21
CA TRP A 19 -18.05 3.41 0.56
C TRP A 19 -17.86 4.25 1.83
N PHE A 20 -16.74 4.07 2.55
CA PHE A 20 -16.44 4.91 3.70
C PHE A 20 -16.20 6.37 3.31
N LEU A 21 -15.50 6.63 2.20
CA LEU A 21 -15.23 7.97 1.71
C LEU A 21 -16.55 8.71 1.37
N ASP A 22 -17.44 8.03 0.64
CA ASP A 22 -18.79 8.52 0.32
C ASP A 22 -19.58 8.85 1.60
N LYS A 23 -19.55 7.98 2.61
CA LYS A 23 -20.30 8.22 3.86
C LYS A 23 -19.67 9.26 4.79
N GLU A 24 -18.36 9.45 4.76
CA GLU A 24 -17.68 10.40 5.63
C GLU A 24 -17.69 11.82 5.07
N ILE A 25 -17.55 11.98 3.74
CA ILE A 25 -17.34 13.29 3.10
C ILE A 25 -18.12 13.49 1.79
N ASP A 26 -19.09 12.63 1.47
CA ASP A 26 -19.96 12.75 0.27
C ASP A 26 -19.15 12.86 -1.04
N THR A 27 -18.08 12.06 -1.13
CA THR A 27 -17.15 12.07 -2.26
C THR A 27 -17.05 10.69 -2.89
N GLN A 28 -17.29 10.64 -4.19
CA GLN A 28 -17.07 9.47 -5.04
C GLN A 28 -15.73 9.58 -5.77
N VAL A 29 -15.15 8.44 -6.11
CA VAL A 29 -13.88 8.32 -6.85
C VAL A 29 -14.04 7.30 -7.97
N ASP A 30 -13.19 7.38 -8.98
CA ASP A 30 -13.22 6.49 -10.16
C ASP A 30 -12.50 5.14 -9.94
N GLY A 31 -11.85 4.99 -8.78
CA GLY A 31 -11.11 3.81 -8.39
C GLY A 31 -10.22 4.04 -7.17
N VAL A 32 -9.48 2.99 -6.80
CA VAL A 32 -8.60 2.98 -5.62
C VAL A 32 -7.22 2.43 -6.00
N LEU A 33 -6.19 3.17 -5.63
CA LEU A 33 -4.79 2.72 -5.69
C LEU A 33 -4.25 2.59 -4.27
N ALA A 34 -3.86 1.38 -3.88
CA ALA A 34 -3.12 1.14 -2.65
C ALA A 34 -1.62 1.14 -2.93
N VAL A 35 -0.87 1.82 -2.06
CA VAL A 35 0.59 1.87 -2.09
C VAL A 35 1.08 1.76 -0.65
N ASP A 36 2.01 0.83 -0.39
CA ASP A 36 2.62 0.69 0.92
C ASP A 36 3.96 1.45 1.05
N LEU A 37 4.57 1.37 2.23
CA LEU A 37 5.84 2.06 2.51
C LEU A 37 7.06 1.38 1.86
N ASN A 38 6.94 0.16 1.34
CA ASN A 38 8.05 -0.50 0.65
C ASN A 38 8.42 0.29 -0.61
N ILE A 39 7.41 0.67 -1.41
CA ILE A 39 7.61 1.49 -2.61
C ILE A 39 8.26 2.82 -2.26
N ALA A 40 7.76 3.51 -1.24
CA ALA A 40 8.37 4.77 -0.81
C ALA A 40 9.85 4.59 -0.40
N SER A 41 10.20 3.50 0.30
CA SER A 41 11.59 3.20 0.67
C SER A 41 12.46 2.93 -0.55
N GLU A 42 11.99 2.14 -1.51
CA GLU A 42 12.73 1.83 -2.74
C GLU A 42 12.90 3.07 -3.64
N MET A 43 11.90 3.95 -3.71
CA MET A 43 12.04 5.24 -4.40
C MET A 43 13.12 6.11 -3.77
N LEU A 44 13.19 6.16 -2.43
CA LEU A 44 14.23 6.88 -1.70
C LEU A 44 15.65 6.34 -1.96
N ARG A 45 15.80 5.06 -2.36
CA ARG A 45 17.10 4.52 -2.79
C ARG A 45 17.55 5.12 -4.12
N VAL A 46 16.62 5.54 -4.97
CA VAL A 46 16.90 6.13 -6.29
C VAL A 46 17.02 7.65 -6.21
N THR A 47 16.11 8.31 -5.51
CA THR A 47 16.12 9.79 -5.34
C THR A 47 17.20 10.25 -4.37
N GLY A 48 17.58 9.39 -3.41
CA GLY A 48 18.30 9.80 -2.23
C GLY A 48 17.37 10.41 -1.16
N PRO A 49 17.96 10.93 -0.08
CA PRO A 49 17.21 11.50 1.04
C PRO A 49 16.29 12.65 0.64
N VAL A 50 15.10 12.70 1.25
CA VAL A 50 14.13 13.78 1.09
C VAL A 50 14.05 14.57 2.39
N PHE A 51 14.30 15.89 2.31
CA PHE A 51 14.19 16.78 3.46
C PHE A 51 12.76 17.31 3.63
N LEU A 52 12.17 17.09 4.80
CA LEU A 52 10.84 17.61 5.16
C LEU A 52 11.00 18.84 6.06
N ALA A 53 10.89 20.03 5.46
CA ALA A 53 11.13 21.30 6.15
C ALA A 53 10.24 21.50 7.38
N ASP A 54 8.94 21.17 7.29
CA ASP A 54 7.97 21.32 8.39
C ASP A 54 8.29 20.46 9.61
N TYR A 55 9.08 19.40 9.43
CA TYR A 55 9.48 18.46 10.47
C TYR A 55 10.97 18.60 10.84
N ASN A 56 11.75 19.33 10.02
CA ASN A 56 13.19 19.41 10.11
C ASN A 56 13.86 18.00 10.13
N LEU A 57 13.36 17.10 9.28
CA LEU A 57 13.82 15.71 9.18
C LEU A 57 14.31 15.38 7.77
N ASN A 58 15.39 14.60 7.69
CA ASN A 58 15.80 13.94 6.45
C ASN A 58 15.30 12.51 6.44
N ILE A 59 14.40 12.20 5.50
CA ILE A 59 13.85 10.87 5.32
C ILE A 59 14.68 10.12 4.28
N THR A 60 15.20 8.97 4.66
CA THR A 60 15.98 8.05 3.85
C THR A 60 15.27 6.71 3.74
N SER A 61 15.72 5.85 2.83
CA SER A 61 15.21 4.48 2.72
C SER A 61 15.37 3.68 4.02
N ASP A 62 16.41 3.98 4.82
CA ASP A 62 16.76 3.26 6.04
C ASP A 62 15.96 3.72 7.27
N ASN A 63 15.63 5.01 7.36
CA ASN A 63 14.90 5.57 8.52
C ASN A 63 13.40 5.77 8.27
N LEU A 64 12.91 5.66 7.02
CA LEU A 64 11.52 5.95 6.66
C LEU A 64 10.51 5.31 7.59
N TYR A 65 10.67 4.00 7.87
CA TYR A 65 9.73 3.29 8.73
C TYR A 65 9.77 3.84 10.16
N GLN A 66 10.96 4.02 10.73
CA GLN A 66 11.15 4.51 12.10
C GLN A 66 10.61 5.93 12.28
N GLU A 67 10.89 6.84 11.35
CA GLU A 67 10.42 8.22 11.39
C GLU A 67 8.90 8.30 11.18
N THR A 68 8.36 7.54 10.21
CA THR A 68 6.90 7.47 10.00
C THR A 68 6.19 6.96 11.26
N GLN A 69 6.80 6.00 11.97
CA GLN A 69 6.29 5.47 13.22
C GLN A 69 6.32 6.50 14.34
N ALA A 70 7.46 7.15 14.53
CA ALA A 70 7.64 8.20 15.52
C ALA A 70 6.62 9.33 15.30
N GLU A 71 6.49 9.83 14.08
CA GLU A 71 5.56 10.92 13.76
C GLU A 71 4.09 10.50 13.81
N ALA A 72 3.78 9.22 13.57
CA ALA A 72 2.43 8.70 13.70
C ALA A 72 2.00 8.44 15.15
N GLN A 73 2.93 8.16 16.06
CA GLN A 73 2.63 7.70 17.43
C GLN A 73 2.95 8.73 18.50
N ASN A 74 4.01 9.53 18.33
CA ASN A 74 4.39 10.53 19.30
C ASN A 74 3.30 11.59 19.39
N GLU A 75 2.75 11.76 20.59
CA GLU A 75 1.68 12.74 20.88
C GLU A 75 0.37 12.47 20.12
N PHE A 76 0.11 11.21 19.75
CA PHE A 76 -1.18 10.85 19.16
C PHE A 76 -2.32 11.05 20.17
N PHE A 77 -3.33 11.79 19.75
CA PHE A 77 -4.63 11.87 20.40
C PHE A 77 -5.75 11.78 19.34
N PRO A 78 -6.95 11.29 19.70
CA PRO A 78 -8.08 11.21 18.77
C PRO A 78 -8.35 12.57 18.10
N GLY A 79 -8.32 12.59 16.76
CA GLY A 79 -8.51 13.80 15.95
C GLY A 79 -7.21 14.48 15.48
N SER A 80 -6.03 14.04 15.96
CA SER A 80 -4.75 14.55 15.46
C SER A 80 -4.55 14.23 13.97
N ARG A 81 -4.19 15.26 13.19
CA ARG A 81 -3.89 15.15 11.75
C ARG A 81 -2.41 14.90 11.46
N LYS A 82 -1.56 14.87 12.48
CA LYS A 82 -0.09 14.83 12.36
C LYS A 82 0.39 13.72 11.42
N LYS A 83 -0.10 12.48 11.61
CA LYS A 83 0.22 11.35 10.72
C LYS A 83 -0.13 11.62 9.25
N ALA A 84 -1.35 12.10 9.00
CA ALA A 84 -1.82 12.37 7.64
C ALA A 84 -1.01 13.50 7.00
N SER A 85 -0.73 14.57 7.76
CA SER A 85 0.12 15.68 7.33
C SER A 85 1.54 15.23 7.02
N PHE A 86 2.15 14.39 7.84
CA PHE A 86 3.50 13.87 7.63
C PHE A 86 3.59 13.03 6.35
N LEU A 87 2.68 12.06 6.19
CA LEU A 87 2.65 11.21 4.99
C LEU A 87 2.34 12.01 3.72
N THR A 88 1.52 13.05 3.82
CA THR A 88 1.24 13.96 2.69
C THR A 88 2.47 14.81 2.34
N ALA A 89 3.20 15.32 3.33
CA ALA A 89 4.43 16.07 3.09
C ALA A 89 5.50 15.18 2.46
N LEU A 90 5.67 13.96 2.99
CA LEU A 90 6.59 12.98 2.44
C LEU A 90 6.25 12.62 0.99
N SER A 91 4.99 12.29 0.69
CA SER A 91 4.61 11.88 -0.66
C SER A 91 4.83 12.99 -1.69
N ARG A 92 4.48 14.24 -1.36
CA ARG A 92 4.70 15.40 -2.23
C ARG A 92 6.17 15.63 -2.51
N ASN A 93 7.00 15.73 -1.48
CA ASN A 93 8.44 15.97 -1.67
C ASN A 93 9.11 14.80 -2.39
N LEU A 94 8.70 13.55 -2.15
CA LEU A 94 9.22 12.40 -2.87
C LEU A 94 8.86 12.46 -4.37
N ILE A 95 7.63 12.83 -4.71
CA ILE A 95 7.21 13.04 -6.11
C ILE A 95 8.06 14.15 -6.76
N ASP A 96 8.25 15.28 -6.07
CA ASP A 96 9.08 16.38 -6.56
C ASP A 96 10.53 15.94 -6.84
N GLU A 97 11.11 15.09 -5.99
CA GLU A 97 12.44 14.53 -6.24
C GLU A 97 12.45 13.53 -7.40
N ILE A 98 11.41 12.71 -7.57
CA ILE A 98 11.26 11.81 -8.72
C ILE A 98 11.19 12.60 -10.04
N GLU A 99 10.51 13.74 -10.06
CA GLU A 99 10.38 14.57 -11.26
C GLU A 99 11.73 15.14 -11.72
N LYS A 100 12.62 15.45 -10.78
CA LYS A 100 13.97 15.99 -11.02
C LYS A 100 14.97 14.93 -11.52
N LEU A 101 14.63 13.65 -11.45
CA LEU A 101 15.51 12.57 -11.88
C LEU A 101 15.85 12.64 -13.38
N GLY A 102 17.07 12.23 -13.71
CA GLY A 102 17.48 12.02 -15.10
C GLY A 102 16.81 10.80 -15.72
N GLU A 103 16.86 10.68 -17.05
CA GLU A 103 16.18 9.62 -17.80
C GLU A 103 16.51 8.20 -17.31
N LYS A 104 17.80 7.93 -17.04
CA LYS A 104 18.24 6.62 -16.52
C LYS A 104 17.60 6.28 -15.17
N GLN A 105 17.49 7.25 -14.28
CA GLN A 105 16.90 7.06 -12.96
C GLN A 105 15.38 6.91 -13.05
N LYS A 106 14.72 7.64 -13.97
CA LYS A 106 13.29 7.45 -14.26
C LYS A 106 12.97 6.05 -14.77
N LEU A 107 13.85 5.47 -15.59
CA LEU A 107 13.71 4.06 -16.00
C LEU A 107 13.85 3.09 -14.81
N LEU A 108 14.74 3.38 -13.85
CA LEU A 108 14.82 2.59 -12.60
C LEU A 108 13.52 2.70 -11.79
N VAL A 109 12.98 3.91 -11.62
CA VAL A 109 11.69 4.14 -10.96
C VAL A 109 10.57 3.37 -11.63
N LEU A 110 10.49 3.37 -12.96
CA LEU A 110 9.49 2.58 -13.70
C LEU A 110 9.63 1.08 -13.42
N GLY A 111 10.86 0.56 -13.42
CA GLY A 111 11.12 -0.84 -13.06
C GLY A 111 10.69 -1.18 -11.64
N LEU A 112 10.90 -0.26 -10.68
CA LEU A 112 10.46 -0.41 -9.30
C LEU A 112 8.93 -0.40 -9.17
N LEU A 113 8.23 0.44 -9.92
CA LEU A 113 6.76 0.45 -9.94
C LEU A 113 6.20 -0.87 -10.47
N LEU A 114 6.74 -1.37 -11.58
CA LEU A 114 6.32 -2.67 -12.15
C LEU A 114 6.56 -3.80 -11.16
N LYS A 115 7.75 -3.86 -10.56
CA LYS A 115 8.05 -4.80 -9.49
C LYS A 115 7.09 -4.65 -8.31
N GLY A 116 6.73 -3.42 -7.96
CA GLY A 116 5.77 -3.11 -6.91
C GLY A 116 4.37 -3.66 -7.16
N PHE A 117 3.90 -3.61 -8.40
CA PHE A 117 2.66 -4.27 -8.80
C PHE A 117 2.78 -5.79 -8.72
N ASP A 118 3.86 -6.36 -9.25
CA ASP A 118 4.08 -7.81 -9.25
C ASP A 118 4.20 -8.40 -7.82
N GLU A 119 4.85 -7.67 -6.91
CA GLU A 119 5.00 -8.04 -5.49
C GLU A 119 3.82 -7.57 -4.61
N ARG A 120 2.76 -6.99 -5.20
CA ARG A 120 1.54 -6.51 -4.53
C ARG A 120 1.76 -5.39 -3.51
N HIS A 121 2.88 -4.67 -3.59
CA HIS A 121 3.11 -3.41 -2.88
C HIS A 121 2.31 -2.24 -3.48
N ILE A 122 1.85 -2.41 -4.73
CA ILE A 122 0.87 -1.55 -5.40
C ILE A 122 -0.29 -2.40 -5.88
N GLN A 123 -1.52 -2.00 -5.57
CA GLN A 123 -2.73 -2.72 -5.97
C GLN A 123 -3.79 -1.74 -6.46
N THR A 124 -4.55 -2.12 -7.49
CA THR A 124 -5.48 -1.22 -8.18
C THR A 124 -6.88 -1.81 -8.29
N PHE A 125 -7.87 -0.96 -8.05
CA PHE A 125 -9.27 -1.19 -8.34
C PHE A 125 -9.82 -0.07 -9.23
N LEU A 126 -10.52 -0.43 -10.29
CA LEU A 126 -11.23 0.46 -11.21
C LEU A 126 -12.67 -0.01 -11.38
N HIS A 127 -13.59 0.92 -11.64
CA HIS A 127 -15.00 0.60 -11.86
C HIS A 127 -15.27 0.05 -13.26
N GLU A 128 -14.50 0.48 -14.25
CA GLU A 128 -14.65 0.02 -15.63
C GLU A 128 -14.16 -1.41 -15.81
N GLU A 129 -15.04 -2.27 -16.33
CA GLU A 129 -14.80 -3.71 -16.45
C GLU A 129 -13.57 -4.04 -17.32
N VAL A 130 -13.42 -3.35 -18.46
CA VAL A 130 -12.33 -3.63 -19.42
C VAL A 130 -10.94 -3.39 -18.80
N PRO A 131 -10.62 -2.19 -18.27
CA PRO A 131 -9.32 -1.96 -17.64
C PRO A 131 -9.15 -2.74 -16.33
N GLN A 132 -10.21 -2.96 -15.55
CA GLN A 132 -10.14 -3.80 -14.35
C GLN A 132 -9.76 -5.24 -14.70
N ASN A 133 -10.37 -5.84 -15.72
CA ASN A 133 -10.04 -7.19 -16.17
C ASN A 133 -8.58 -7.30 -16.63
N ALA A 134 -8.03 -6.25 -17.27
CA ALA A 134 -6.62 -6.22 -17.64
C ALA A 134 -5.71 -6.21 -16.40
N ILE A 135 -6.03 -5.39 -15.40
CA ILE A 135 -5.30 -5.30 -14.11
C ILE A 135 -5.35 -6.65 -13.37
N SER A 136 -6.54 -7.24 -13.25
CA SER A 136 -6.72 -8.54 -12.60
C SER A 136 -5.98 -9.67 -13.32
N SER A 137 -5.92 -9.64 -14.65
CA SER A 137 -5.20 -10.64 -15.45
C SER A 137 -3.68 -10.64 -15.21
N LEU A 138 -3.13 -9.50 -14.79
CA LEU A 138 -1.74 -9.32 -14.39
C LEU A 138 -1.51 -9.60 -12.90
N GLY A 139 -2.56 -9.88 -12.12
CA GLY A 139 -2.48 -10.06 -10.67
C GLY A 139 -2.33 -8.74 -9.88
N TRP A 140 -2.44 -7.60 -10.55
CA TRP A 140 -2.27 -6.26 -9.98
C TRP A 140 -3.52 -5.74 -9.26
N GLY A 141 -4.63 -6.49 -9.34
CA GLY A 141 -5.89 -6.18 -8.67
C GLY A 141 -5.96 -6.64 -7.21
N GLY A 142 -4.98 -7.43 -6.74
CA GLY A 142 -4.92 -7.87 -5.34
C GLY A 142 -6.02 -8.85 -4.93
N GLU A 143 -6.67 -9.50 -5.89
CA GLU A 143 -7.70 -10.51 -5.63
C GLU A 143 -7.15 -11.72 -4.90
N VAL A 144 -7.99 -12.32 -4.04
CA VAL A 144 -7.76 -13.68 -3.55
C VAL A 144 -8.22 -14.64 -4.65
N ILE A 145 -7.25 -15.24 -5.34
CA ILE A 145 -7.53 -16.14 -6.46
C ILE A 145 -8.15 -17.42 -5.91
N THR A 146 -9.43 -17.62 -6.20
CA THR A 146 -10.10 -18.89 -5.93
C THR A 146 -9.83 -19.83 -7.11
N PRO A 147 -9.18 -20.99 -6.88
CA PRO A 147 -8.91 -21.92 -7.96
C PRO A 147 -10.23 -22.41 -8.56
N THR A 148 -10.24 -22.63 -9.87
CA THR A 148 -11.31 -23.37 -10.54
C THR A 148 -10.78 -24.74 -10.90
N CYS A 149 -11.66 -25.74 -10.84
CA CYS A 149 -11.35 -27.05 -11.38
C CYS A 149 -12.54 -27.60 -12.18
N GLY A 150 -12.27 -28.58 -13.05
CA GLY A 150 -13.24 -29.11 -14.00
C GLY A 150 -14.39 -29.88 -13.34
N GLU A 151 -15.20 -30.54 -14.18
CA GLU A 151 -16.37 -31.31 -13.71
C GLU A 151 -15.97 -32.40 -12.70
N GLY A 152 -16.73 -32.49 -11.60
CA GLY A 152 -16.52 -33.47 -10.54
C GLY A 152 -15.40 -33.15 -9.55
N CYS A 153 -14.80 -31.95 -9.62
CA CYS A 153 -13.78 -31.50 -8.68
C CYS A 153 -14.29 -30.40 -7.73
N TYR A 154 -13.75 -30.40 -6.51
CA TYR A 154 -13.90 -29.32 -5.53
C TYR A 154 -12.58 -28.58 -5.42
N ALA A 155 -12.57 -27.31 -5.83
CA ALA A 155 -11.38 -26.47 -5.71
C ALA A 155 -11.30 -25.94 -4.27
N ASP A 156 -10.21 -26.27 -3.58
CA ASP A 156 -9.94 -25.83 -2.22
C ASP A 156 -8.79 -24.82 -2.21
N LEU A 157 -8.86 -23.84 -1.29
CA LEU A 157 -7.84 -22.82 -1.09
C LEU A 157 -7.60 -22.66 0.40
N VAL A 158 -6.38 -22.92 0.82
CA VAL A 158 -5.91 -22.65 2.18
C VAL A 158 -4.90 -21.52 2.14
N GLY A 159 -5.16 -20.46 2.91
CA GLY A 159 -4.27 -19.32 3.05
C GLY A 159 -4.23 -18.82 4.50
N LEU A 160 -3.06 -18.34 4.93
CA LEU A 160 -2.95 -17.65 6.21
C LEU A 160 -3.20 -16.16 6.01
N VAL A 161 -4.23 -15.64 6.66
CA VAL A 161 -4.53 -14.21 6.71
C VAL A 161 -4.28 -13.73 8.14
N GLU A 162 -3.41 -12.75 8.29
CA GLU A 162 -3.10 -12.17 9.60
C GLU A 162 -3.34 -10.66 9.59
N ALA A 163 -3.93 -10.18 10.68
CA ALA A 163 -4.09 -8.76 10.95
C ALA A 163 -3.41 -8.41 12.28
N ASN A 164 -2.68 -7.29 12.31
CA ASN A 164 -2.23 -6.70 13.56
C ASN A 164 -3.35 -5.81 14.13
N LEU A 165 -4.06 -6.31 15.13
CA LEU A 165 -5.15 -5.60 15.81
C LEU A 165 -4.70 -4.85 17.07
N GLY A 166 -3.42 -5.02 17.45
CA GLY A 166 -2.82 -4.26 18.53
C GLY A 166 -2.60 -2.81 18.13
N VAL A 167 -2.74 -1.88 19.08
CA VAL A 167 -2.32 -0.48 18.89
C VAL A 167 -0.80 -0.39 18.64
N ASN A 168 -0.05 -1.45 18.99
CA ASN A 168 1.38 -1.57 18.75
C ASN A 168 1.67 -2.08 17.32
N LYS A 169 2.79 -1.67 16.73
CA LYS A 169 3.23 -2.17 15.41
C LYS A 169 4.20 -3.33 15.55
N ALA A 170 3.91 -4.24 16.49
CA ALA A 170 4.82 -5.32 16.88
C ALA A 170 5.10 -6.32 15.75
N ASN A 171 4.15 -6.51 14.81
CA ASN A 171 4.32 -7.44 13.68
C ASN A 171 5.60 -7.24 12.87
N TYR A 172 6.13 -6.01 12.82
CA TYR A 172 7.41 -5.71 12.18
C TYR A 172 8.59 -6.48 12.80
N PHE A 173 8.52 -6.78 14.09
CA PHE A 173 9.55 -7.49 14.85
C PHE A 173 9.28 -9.00 15.01
N VAL A 174 8.21 -9.52 14.39
CA VAL A 174 7.80 -10.93 14.52
C VAL A 174 8.22 -11.70 13.26
N SER A 175 9.07 -12.70 13.44
CA SER A 175 9.36 -13.70 12.41
C SER A 175 8.39 -14.87 12.52
N ARG A 176 7.88 -15.37 11.38
CA ARG A 176 6.94 -16.49 11.31
C ARG A 176 7.55 -17.63 10.52
N ASN A 177 7.25 -18.86 10.94
CA ASN A 177 7.51 -20.06 10.17
C ASN A 177 6.19 -20.84 10.11
N ILE A 178 5.75 -21.16 8.90
CA ILE A 178 4.46 -21.79 8.65
C ILE A 178 4.72 -22.94 7.68
N ASP A 179 4.22 -24.12 8.03
CA ASP A 179 4.21 -25.30 7.18
C ASP A 179 2.75 -25.61 6.82
N LEU A 180 2.36 -25.33 5.58
CA LEU A 180 1.02 -25.63 5.06
C LEU A 180 1.13 -26.89 4.21
N MET A 181 0.60 -28.00 4.72
CA MET A 181 0.41 -29.22 3.93
C MET A 181 -1.02 -29.22 3.37
N VAL A 182 -1.14 -29.15 2.04
CA VAL A 182 -2.40 -29.25 1.28
C VAL A 182 -2.33 -30.47 0.37
#